data_AF-A0A452Y5M4-F1
#
_entry.id   AF-A0A452Y5M4-F1
#
_cell.length_a   1.000
_cell.length_b   1.000
_cell.length_c   1.000
_cell.angle_alpha   90.00
_cell.angle_beta   90.00
_cell.angle_gamma   90.00
#
_symmetry.space_group_name_H-M   'P 1'
#
loop_
_entity.id
_entity.type
_entity.pdbx_description
1 polymer ?
#
loop_
_entity_poly.entity_id
_entity_poly.type
_entity_poly.pdbx_seq_one_letter_code
_entity_poly.pdbx_strand_id
1 'polypeptide(L)'
;MSVKMLLMWNSRMVIDGGRDSGVATSLLEGSNLIVLRESSVIHSNGNLGIHGQGVLNLSGNGDTIEAQRLILSLFYNILVGRGAVLRGPLINASGDDVAPKLNCENESCPMEIFHPPEDCNLNSSLSFTLQICRVEDIDVSGLVQGTVINFNRARNVTIQRHGSISATGLGCRGGIGRGGMLSSGLSGGGGHGGKGGDGFYSGKHSGGGAAYGSADLPCELGSGSGNVSTTSSTAGGGIIVMGSLEQSLPILSLSGSVEANGGSFTRVVTHAANGGPGGGSGGTILLFVRTLSLENSSVLSSVGGVGSNGSGGGGGGRIHFHWSDIPTGDDYVPFATVKGSILARGGIVEGRGFPGENGTVTAKDCPKGLYGTFCKECPVGTYKNITGSSNSLCSPCPAYELPHRAIYMHIRGGVAETPCPYKCVSDRYRMPHCFTALEELIYTFGGPWFFGLLLSGLLVLLALVLSIARMKFVGTDEFPGPAPTQHGSQIDHSFPFLESLNEVLETNRAEESHCHVHRMFFMGPNTFSEPWHLPHTPPEQITDIVYEDAFNKFVDEINALAAYQWWEGSICSILCILS
;
A
#
# COMPACT_ATOMS: atom_id res chain seq x y z
N MET A 1 -19.63 -18.06 38.91
CA MET A 1 -18.48 -18.04 39.86
C MET A 1 -17.76 -16.71 39.67
N SER A 2 -17.44 -15.98 40.75
CA SER A 2 -16.68 -14.73 40.67
C SER A 2 -15.45 -14.82 41.58
N VAL A 3 -14.28 -14.53 41.03
CA VAL A 3 -12.98 -14.61 41.71
C VAL A 3 -12.10 -13.43 41.31
N LYS A 4 -11.20 -13.01 42.20
CA LYS A 4 -10.22 -11.97 41.85
C LYS A 4 -9.11 -12.49 40.94
N MET A 5 -8.59 -13.66 41.27
CA MET A 5 -7.54 -14.34 40.51
C MET A 5 -7.90 -15.82 40.42
N LEU A 6 -7.86 -16.37 39.21
CA LEU A 6 -7.98 -17.80 38.95
C LEU A 6 -6.64 -18.30 38.40
N LEU A 7 -5.96 -19.12 39.19
CA LEU A 7 -4.71 -19.77 38.77
C LEU A 7 -4.98 -21.27 38.72
N MET A 8 -4.93 -21.83 37.52
CA MET A 8 -5.09 -23.26 37.29
C MET A 8 -3.75 -23.85 36.85
N TRP A 9 -3.34 -24.93 37.52
CA TRP A 9 -2.11 -25.66 37.23
C TRP A 9 -2.43 -27.14 37.16
N ASN A 10 -2.22 -27.77 36.00
CA ASN A 10 -2.56 -29.18 35.75
C ASN A 10 -3.93 -29.57 36.34
N SER A 11 -4.93 -28.72 36.12
CA SER A 11 -6.23 -28.79 36.78
C SER A 11 -7.35 -28.78 35.74
N ARG A 12 -8.44 -29.51 36.02
CA ARG A 12 -9.62 -29.55 35.17
C ARG A 12 -10.84 -28.99 35.91
N MET A 13 -11.44 -27.94 35.36
CA MET A 13 -12.72 -27.39 35.78
C MET A 13 -13.80 -27.84 34.78
N VAL A 14 -14.84 -28.52 35.28
CA VAL A 14 -15.99 -28.94 34.48
C VAL A 14 -17.21 -28.17 34.95
N ILE A 15 -17.86 -27.46 34.04
CA ILE A 15 -19.05 -26.63 34.30
C ILE A 15 -20.23 -27.26 33.58
N ASP A 16 -21.16 -27.81 34.36
CA ASP A 16 -22.41 -28.36 33.84
C ASP A 16 -23.45 -27.24 33.68
N GLY A 17 -23.77 -26.89 32.43
CA GLY A 17 -24.71 -25.84 32.04
C GLY A 17 -26.18 -26.24 32.11
N GLY A 18 -26.50 -27.48 32.52
CA GLY A 18 -27.87 -27.95 32.72
C GLY A 18 -28.61 -28.35 31.44
N ARG A 19 -29.58 -29.27 31.58
CA ARG A 19 -30.34 -29.92 30.49
C ARG A 19 -31.54 -29.14 29.96
N ASP A 20 -32.00 -28.11 30.68
CA ASP A 20 -33.21 -27.39 30.31
C ASP A 20 -32.93 -26.35 29.23
N SER A 21 -33.75 -26.36 28.18
CA SER A 21 -33.73 -25.48 27.00
C SER A 21 -33.91 -23.97 27.32
N GLY A 22 -33.93 -23.59 28.59
CA GLY A 22 -33.99 -22.24 29.13
C GLY A 22 -32.61 -21.69 29.52
N VAL A 23 -31.68 -21.62 28.57
CA VAL A 23 -30.56 -20.66 28.47
C VAL A 23 -29.97 -20.14 29.79
N ALA A 24 -29.42 -21.01 30.63
CA ALA A 24 -28.56 -20.58 31.74
C ALA A 24 -27.11 -20.51 31.23
N THR A 25 -26.69 -19.34 30.75
CA THR A 25 -25.27 -19.07 30.51
C THR A 25 -24.51 -19.21 31.82
N SER A 26 -23.53 -20.12 31.86
CA SER A 26 -22.63 -20.22 32.99
C SER A 26 -21.62 -19.07 32.94
N LEU A 27 -21.46 -18.37 34.06
CA LEU A 27 -20.61 -17.20 34.16
C LEU A 27 -19.37 -17.47 35.02
N LEU A 28 -18.19 -17.22 34.47
CA LEU A 28 -16.92 -17.18 35.18
C LEU A 28 -16.35 -15.76 35.14
N GLU A 29 -16.35 -15.08 36.27
CA GLU A 29 -15.80 -13.74 36.37
C GLU A 29 -14.44 -13.79 37.10
N GLY A 30 -13.39 -13.28 36.46
CA GLY A 30 -12.04 -13.15 36.99
C GLY A 30 -11.58 -11.70 36.93
N SER A 31 -11.71 -10.93 38.01
CA SER A 31 -11.56 -9.47 37.92
C SER A 31 -10.14 -9.00 37.53
N ASN A 32 -9.09 -9.65 38.03
CA ASN A 32 -7.71 -9.25 37.71
C ASN A 32 -6.98 -10.20 36.76
N LEU A 33 -7.05 -11.51 37.02
CA LEU A 33 -6.14 -12.44 36.36
C LEU A 33 -6.73 -13.84 36.26
N ILE A 34 -6.72 -14.41 35.06
CA ILE A 34 -7.02 -15.82 34.81
C ILE A 34 -5.80 -16.43 34.10
N VAL A 35 -5.14 -17.39 34.73
CA VAL A 35 -3.99 -18.10 34.14
C VAL A 35 -4.24 -19.60 34.15
N LEU A 36 -4.12 -20.21 32.98
CA LEU A 36 -4.03 -21.65 32.81
C LEU A 36 -2.56 -22.02 32.53
N ARG A 37 -2.09 -23.07 33.20
CA ARG A 37 -0.76 -23.66 33.03
C ARG A 37 -0.80 -25.18 33.04
N GLU A 38 0.18 -25.79 32.39
CA GLU A 38 0.43 -27.23 32.40
C GLU A 38 -0.79 -28.08 32.05
N SER A 39 -1.37 -27.86 30.87
CA SER A 39 -2.51 -28.65 30.37
C SER A 39 -3.77 -28.51 31.23
N SER A 40 -4.01 -27.30 31.74
CA SER A 40 -5.23 -26.99 32.49
C SER A 40 -6.43 -26.84 31.55
N VAL A 41 -7.59 -27.34 31.96
CA VAL A 41 -8.79 -27.37 31.11
C VAL A 41 -9.99 -26.75 31.82
N ILE A 42 -10.64 -25.78 31.18
CA ILE A 42 -11.98 -25.32 31.51
C ILE A 42 -12.92 -25.87 30.44
N HIS A 43 -13.82 -26.76 30.84
CA HIS A 43 -14.77 -27.41 29.94
C HIS A 43 -16.20 -27.12 30.39
N SER A 44 -17.05 -26.65 29.47
CA SER A 44 -18.49 -26.54 29.70
C SER A 44 -19.28 -27.22 28.60
N ASN A 45 -20.28 -28.04 28.98
CA ASN A 45 -21.23 -28.66 28.04
C ASN A 45 -22.29 -27.67 27.49
N GLY A 46 -22.37 -26.46 28.05
CA GLY A 46 -23.32 -25.43 27.65
C GLY A 46 -22.65 -24.12 27.20
N ASN A 47 -23.36 -23.00 27.40
CA ASN A 47 -22.83 -21.67 27.13
C ASN A 47 -21.94 -21.21 28.29
N LEU A 48 -20.72 -20.75 27.99
CA LEU A 48 -19.76 -20.23 28.96
C LEU A 48 -19.40 -18.78 28.61
N GLY A 49 -19.72 -17.86 29.52
CA GLY A 49 -19.20 -16.51 29.51
C GLY A 49 -18.05 -16.38 30.50
N ILE A 50 -16.90 -15.91 30.03
CA ILE A 50 -15.76 -15.54 30.87
C ILE A 50 -15.56 -14.03 30.79
N HIS A 51 -15.67 -13.36 31.92
CA HIS A 51 -15.47 -11.93 32.05
C HIS A 51 -14.27 -11.64 32.93
N GLY A 52 -13.52 -10.59 32.62
CA GLY A 52 -12.45 -10.15 33.52
C GLY A 52 -11.89 -8.83 33.08
N GLN A 53 -11.42 -7.98 34.01
CA GLN A 53 -10.93 -6.62 33.70
C GLN A 53 -9.40 -6.56 33.50
N GLY A 54 -8.70 -7.68 33.70
CA GLY A 54 -7.24 -7.75 33.53
C GLY A 54 -6.83 -8.71 32.43
N VAL A 55 -6.06 -9.74 32.76
CA VAL A 55 -5.40 -10.60 31.77
C VAL A 55 -5.97 -12.02 31.81
N LEU A 56 -6.31 -12.55 30.64
CA LEU A 56 -6.54 -13.98 30.40
C LEU A 56 -5.32 -14.57 29.70
N ASN A 57 -4.63 -15.51 30.34
CA ASN A 57 -3.39 -16.09 29.82
C ASN A 57 -3.44 -17.62 29.84
N LEU A 58 -3.51 -18.23 28.66
CA LEU A 58 -3.32 -19.66 28.48
C LEU A 58 -1.87 -19.88 28.07
N SER A 59 -1.01 -20.28 29.00
CA SER A 59 0.45 -20.14 28.81
C SER A 59 1.15 -21.40 28.30
N GLY A 60 0.55 -22.58 28.46
CA GLY A 60 1.16 -23.88 28.21
C GLY A 60 0.47 -24.72 27.13
N ASN A 61 1.20 -25.72 26.65
CA ASN A 61 0.68 -26.71 25.72
C ASN A 61 -0.40 -27.57 26.41
N GLY A 62 -1.55 -27.74 25.75
CA GLY A 62 -2.69 -28.47 26.28
C GLY A 62 -3.66 -27.61 27.12
N ASP A 63 -3.33 -26.35 27.40
CA ASP A 63 -4.26 -25.45 28.10
C ASP A 63 -5.48 -25.21 27.20
N THR A 64 -6.67 -25.56 27.68
CA THR A 64 -7.88 -25.56 26.85
C THR A 64 -9.02 -24.86 27.57
N ILE A 65 -9.67 -23.93 26.87
CA ILE A 65 -11.00 -23.43 27.25
C ILE A 65 -11.95 -23.83 26.13
N GLU A 66 -12.90 -24.70 26.44
CA GLU A 66 -13.88 -25.17 25.48
C GLU A 66 -15.28 -25.14 26.06
N ALA A 67 -16.21 -24.67 25.23
CA ALA A 67 -17.62 -24.61 25.54
C ALA A 67 -18.44 -24.76 24.27
N GLN A 68 -19.74 -25.01 24.42
CA GLN A 68 -20.63 -25.09 23.27
C GLN A 68 -20.82 -23.71 22.61
N ARG A 69 -20.89 -22.67 23.44
CA ARG A 69 -20.69 -21.27 23.04
C ARG A 69 -19.75 -20.61 24.04
N LEU A 70 -18.69 -19.97 23.55
CA LEU A 70 -17.69 -19.31 24.38
C LEU A 70 -17.72 -17.80 24.15
N ILE A 71 -17.88 -17.03 25.23
CA ILE A 71 -17.68 -15.58 25.19
C ILE A 71 -16.56 -15.18 26.13
N LEU A 72 -15.63 -14.39 25.63
CA LEU A 72 -14.59 -13.74 26.41
C LEU A 72 -14.82 -12.23 26.30
N SER A 73 -15.02 -11.54 27.42
CA SER A 73 -15.18 -10.09 27.35
C SER A 73 -14.63 -9.31 28.53
N LEU A 74 -14.43 -8.01 28.28
CA LEU A 74 -13.95 -6.99 29.23
C LEU A 74 -12.46 -7.10 29.59
N PHE A 75 -11.71 -8.01 28.97
CA PHE A 75 -10.29 -8.19 29.26
C PHE A 75 -9.44 -7.06 28.71
N TYR A 76 -8.40 -6.68 29.43
CA TYR A 76 -7.36 -5.83 28.87
C TYR A 76 -6.56 -6.61 27.82
N ASN A 77 -6.04 -7.79 28.21
CA ASN A 77 -5.26 -8.66 27.32
C ASN A 77 -5.79 -10.09 27.32
N ILE A 78 -5.88 -10.68 26.13
CA ILE A 78 -6.08 -12.13 25.96
C ILE A 78 -4.85 -12.71 25.27
N LEU A 79 -4.16 -13.62 25.96
CA LEU A 79 -2.97 -14.30 25.48
C LEU A 79 -3.28 -15.79 25.31
N VAL A 80 -3.28 -16.25 24.07
CA VAL A 80 -3.42 -17.67 23.73
C VAL A 80 -2.03 -18.19 23.37
N GLY A 81 -1.33 -18.75 24.35
CA GLY A 81 0.02 -19.28 24.21
C GLY A 81 0.10 -20.46 23.25
N ARG A 82 1.33 -20.81 22.86
CA ARG A 82 1.58 -21.87 21.89
C ARG A 82 1.09 -23.22 22.43
N GLY A 83 0.25 -23.89 21.64
CA GLY A 83 -0.36 -25.17 22.03
C GLY A 83 -1.58 -25.05 22.95
N ALA A 84 -1.98 -23.82 23.32
CA ALA A 84 -3.25 -23.57 23.97
C ALA A 84 -4.40 -23.51 22.96
N VAL A 85 -5.61 -23.82 23.41
CA VAL A 85 -6.81 -23.91 22.56
C VAL A 85 -7.97 -23.13 23.20
N LEU A 86 -8.52 -22.17 22.45
CA LEU A 86 -9.85 -21.61 22.69
C LEU A 86 -10.82 -22.21 21.68
N ARG A 87 -11.89 -22.86 22.16
CA ARG A 87 -12.80 -23.58 21.27
C ARG A 87 -14.27 -23.31 21.59
N GLY A 88 -15.04 -23.06 20.54
CA GLY A 88 -16.49 -23.23 20.56
C GLY A 88 -17.04 -23.39 19.13
N PRO A 89 -17.74 -24.49 18.79
CA PRO A 89 -18.38 -25.46 19.68
C PRO A 89 -17.50 -26.65 20.09
N LEU A 90 -18.02 -27.53 20.96
CA LEU A 90 -17.35 -28.77 21.37
C LEU A 90 -17.23 -29.76 20.19
N ILE A 91 -16.09 -30.48 20.11
CA ILE A 91 -15.82 -31.43 19.00
C ILE A 91 -16.72 -32.68 19.06
N ASN A 92 -17.00 -33.17 20.27
CA ASN A 92 -17.78 -34.38 20.50
C ASN A 92 -19.05 -34.05 21.30
N ALA A 93 -19.83 -33.10 20.77
CA ALA A 93 -21.10 -32.77 21.36
C ALA A 93 -22.02 -34.02 21.35
N SER A 94 -22.49 -34.41 22.52
CA SER A 94 -23.53 -35.42 22.71
C SER A 94 -24.84 -34.90 22.09
N GLY A 95 -25.76 -35.81 21.73
CA GLY A 95 -27.10 -35.41 21.26
C GLY A 95 -27.90 -34.55 22.24
N ASP A 96 -27.47 -34.52 23.51
CA ASP A 96 -28.03 -33.71 24.60
C ASP A 96 -27.43 -32.29 24.71
N ASP A 97 -26.37 -31.96 23.95
CA ASP A 97 -25.69 -30.65 24.04
C ASP A 97 -26.41 -29.60 23.18
N VAL A 98 -26.45 -28.35 23.65
CA VAL A 98 -27.15 -27.24 22.98
C VAL A 98 -26.42 -26.84 21.69
N ALA A 99 -26.69 -27.52 20.58
CA ALA A 99 -26.12 -27.17 19.28
C ALA A 99 -26.49 -25.72 18.90
N PRO A 100 -25.52 -24.84 18.56
CA PRO A 100 -25.83 -23.53 18.05
C PRO A 100 -26.67 -23.71 16.77
N LYS A 101 -27.84 -23.07 16.72
CA LYS A 101 -28.64 -23.01 15.49
C LYS A 101 -27.82 -22.27 14.42
N LEU A 102 -27.26 -23.02 13.50
CA LEU A 102 -26.57 -22.48 12.33
C LEU A 102 -27.61 -22.20 11.25
N ASN A 103 -27.60 -21.00 10.68
CA ASN A 103 -28.45 -20.64 9.55
C ASN A 103 -27.92 -21.29 8.26
N CYS A 104 -28.15 -22.60 8.12
CA CYS A 104 -27.68 -23.37 6.96
C CYS A 104 -28.70 -23.41 5.81
N GLU A 105 -29.97 -23.15 6.10
CA GLU A 105 -31.08 -23.34 5.14
C GLU A 105 -31.58 -22.01 4.53
N ASN A 106 -31.24 -20.87 5.14
CA ASN A 106 -31.62 -19.54 4.68
C ASN A 106 -30.39 -18.74 4.28
N GLU A 107 -30.48 -18.05 3.15
CA GLU A 107 -29.47 -17.07 2.70
C GLU A 107 -29.52 -15.74 3.49
N SER A 108 -30.43 -15.61 4.45
CA SER A 108 -30.58 -14.38 5.24
C SER A 108 -29.42 -14.21 6.23
N CYS A 109 -28.62 -13.16 6.04
CA CYS A 109 -27.59 -12.73 6.98
C CYS A 109 -28.20 -12.35 8.34
N PRO A 110 -27.71 -12.92 9.46
CA PRO A 110 -28.04 -12.39 10.78
C PRO A 110 -27.43 -10.99 10.92
N MET A 111 -28.27 -10.00 11.22
CA MET A 111 -27.88 -8.59 11.33
C MET A 111 -26.80 -8.36 12.39
N GLU A 112 -26.70 -9.25 13.37
CA GLU A 112 -25.73 -9.18 14.46
C GLU A 112 -24.28 -9.39 13.99
N ILE A 113 -24.06 -9.97 12.80
CA ILE A 113 -22.73 -10.02 12.16
C ILE A 113 -22.24 -8.62 11.81
N PHE A 114 -23.15 -7.74 11.36
CA PHE A 114 -22.82 -6.38 10.95
C PHE A 114 -22.94 -5.37 12.09
N HIS A 115 -23.92 -5.59 12.97
CA HIS A 115 -24.30 -4.73 14.08
C HIS A 115 -24.33 -5.56 15.39
N PRO A 116 -23.16 -6.00 15.90
CA PRO A 116 -23.10 -6.81 17.11
C PRO A 116 -23.58 -6.01 18.34
N PRO A 117 -24.21 -6.67 19.33
CA PRO A 117 -24.72 -5.99 20.50
C PRO A 117 -23.62 -5.30 21.29
N GLU A 118 -23.85 -4.04 21.69
CA GLU A 118 -22.86 -3.22 22.40
C GLU A 118 -22.46 -3.82 23.76
N ASP A 119 -23.41 -4.48 24.42
CA ASP A 119 -23.25 -4.99 25.79
C ASP A 119 -22.47 -6.30 25.89
N CYS A 120 -22.03 -6.89 24.76
CA CYS A 120 -21.30 -8.17 24.72
C CYS A 120 -22.00 -9.32 25.47
N ASN A 121 -23.32 -9.23 25.70
CA ASN A 121 -24.09 -10.18 26.48
C ASN A 121 -24.53 -11.38 25.62
N LEU A 122 -24.58 -12.55 26.27
CA LEU A 122 -25.07 -13.79 25.67
C LEU A 122 -26.60 -13.78 25.57
N ASN A 123 -27.13 -13.40 24.41
CA ASN A 123 -28.50 -13.78 24.05
C ASN A 123 -28.47 -15.12 23.29
N SER A 124 -29.35 -16.06 23.64
CA SER A 124 -29.45 -17.36 22.95
C SER A 124 -29.73 -17.24 21.46
N SER A 125 -30.28 -16.11 21.01
CA SER A 125 -30.55 -15.83 19.60
C SER A 125 -29.30 -15.57 18.76
N LEU A 126 -28.15 -15.26 19.37
CA LEU A 126 -26.93 -14.95 18.63
C LEU A 126 -26.37 -16.21 17.94
N SER A 127 -25.85 -16.03 16.73
CA SER A 127 -25.27 -17.10 15.91
C SER A 127 -23.81 -17.42 16.27
N PHE A 128 -23.19 -16.63 17.15
CA PHE A 128 -21.78 -16.75 17.52
C PHE A 128 -21.51 -18.00 18.36
N THR A 129 -20.50 -18.77 17.95
CA THR A 129 -19.98 -19.91 18.74
C THR A 129 -18.78 -19.50 19.57
N LEU A 130 -17.99 -18.53 19.09
CA LEU A 130 -16.92 -17.90 19.85
C LEU A 130 -17.00 -16.39 19.63
N GLN A 131 -17.15 -15.63 20.71
CA GLN A 131 -17.16 -14.17 20.66
C GLN A 131 -16.12 -13.59 21.62
N ILE A 132 -15.25 -12.73 21.12
CA ILE A 132 -14.31 -11.94 21.91
C ILE A 132 -14.75 -10.49 21.80
N CYS A 133 -15.04 -9.84 22.93
CA CYS A 133 -15.71 -8.54 22.94
C CYS A 133 -15.12 -7.59 23.97
N ARG A 134 -14.90 -6.31 23.60
CA ARG A 134 -14.29 -5.28 24.48
C ARG A 134 -12.95 -5.75 25.04
N VAL A 135 -11.96 -5.87 24.16
CA VAL A 135 -10.60 -6.27 24.52
C VAL A 135 -9.59 -5.31 23.90
N GLU A 136 -8.58 -4.87 24.64
CA GLU A 136 -7.56 -3.98 24.08
C GLU A 136 -6.62 -4.76 23.16
N ASP A 137 -5.88 -5.74 23.70
CA ASP A 137 -4.91 -6.53 22.94
C ASP A 137 -5.23 -8.03 22.97
N ILE A 138 -5.26 -8.64 21.78
CA ILE A 138 -5.43 -10.10 21.61
C ILE A 138 -4.20 -10.64 20.90
N ASP A 139 -3.46 -11.52 21.57
CA ASP A 139 -2.27 -12.18 21.03
C ASP A 139 -2.49 -13.69 20.93
N VAL A 140 -2.51 -14.21 19.71
CA VAL A 140 -2.77 -15.61 19.41
C VAL A 140 -1.49 -16.27 18.90
N SER A 141 -0.89 -17.11 19.74
CA SER A 141 0.18 -18.06 19.41
C SER A 141 -0.28 -19.52 19.34
N GLY A 142 -1.47 -19.82 19.87
CA GLY A 142 -2.11 -21.14 19.85
C GLY A 142 -3.24 -21.24 18.82
N LEU A 143 -4.31 -21.97 19.15
CA LEU A 143 -5.46 -22.20 18.28
C LEU A 143 -6.72 -21.54 18.84
N VAL A 144 -7.40 -20.72 18.04
CA VAL A 144 -8.77 -20.25 18.28
C VAL A 144 -9.66 -20.94 17.25
N GLN A 145 -10.61 -21.74 17.70
CA GLN A 145 -11.41 -22.58 16.83
C GLN A 145 -12.91 -22.37 17.07
N GLY A 146 -13.67 -22.20 15.99
CA GLY A 146 -15.13 -22.13 16.08
C GLY A 146 -15.86 -22.02 14.76
N THR A 147 -17.18 -22.23 14.78
CA THR A 147 -18.01 -22.12 13.56
C THR A 147 -18.30 -20.68 13.17
N VAL A 148 -18.69 -19.83 14.13
CA VAL A 148 -18.89 -18.40 13.91
C VAL A 148 -18.08 -17.66 14.95
N ILE A 149 -16.91 -17.19 14.53
CA ILE A 149 -15.94 -16.48 15.36
C ILE A 149 -16.12 -14.98 15.14
N ASN A 150 -16.40 -14.23 16.21
CA ASN A 150 -16.59 -12.80 16.16
C ASN A 150 -15.63 -12.07 17.10
N PHE A 151 -14.84 -11.14 16.57
CA PHE A 151 -14.04 -10.20 17.36
C PHE A 151 -14.70 -8.83 17.30
N ASN A 152 -15.36 -8.42 18.37
CA ASN A 152 -16.05 -7.13 18.44
C ASN A 152 -15.32 -6.16 19.39
N ARG A 153 -15.19 -4.89 19.00
CA ARG A 153 -14.56 -3.85 19.84
C ARG A 153 -13.21 -4.30 20.41
N ALA A 154 -12.40 -4.89 19.55
CA ALA A 154 -11.00 -5.17 19.81
C ALA A 154 -10.15 -4.02 19.28
N ARG A 155 -9.08 -3.63 19.98
CA ARG A 155 -8.20 -2.55 19.50
C ARG A 155 -7.05 -3.08 18.65
N ASN A 156 -6.48 -4.22 19.03
CA ASN A 156 -5.39 -4.85 18.31
C ASN A 156 -5.54 -6.37 18.35
N VAL A 157 -5.45 -6.99 17.18
CA VAL A 157 -5.44 -8.45 17.03
C VAL A 157 -4.14 -8.84 16.34
N THR A 158 -3.31 -9.59 17.06
CA THR A 158 -2.04 -10.12 16.56
C THR A 158 -2.09 -11.64 16.55
N ILE A 159 -1.88 -12.23 15.37
CA ILE A 159 -1.75 -13.67 15.20
C ILE A 159 -0.28 -13.98 14.90
N GLN A 160 0.40 -14.60 15.85
CA GLN A 160 1.82 -14.95 15.76
C GLN A 160 2.06 -16.06 14.75
N ARG A 161 3.33 -16.32 14.38
CA ARG A 161 3.72 -17.30 13.35
C ARG A 161 3.16 -18.72 13.55
N HIS A 162 2.95 -19.14 14.79
CA HIS A 162 2.36 -20.45 15.13
C HIS A 162 0.89 -20.37 15.55
N GLY A 163 0.34 -19.16 15.60
CA GLY A 163 -1.05 -18.91 15.91
C GLY A 163 -1.96 -19.23 14.73
N SER A 164 -3.12 -19.78 15.04
CA SER A 164 -4.17 -20.07 14.06
C SER A 164 -5.54 -19.68 14.60
N ILE A 165 -6.31 -18.97 13.77
CA ILE A 165 -7.76 -18.82 13.95
C ILE A 165 -8.43 -19.66 12.87
N SER A 166 -9.18 -20.69 13.27
CA SER A 166 -9.72 -21.70 12.36
C SER A 166 -11.22 -21.91 12.53
N ALA A 167 -11.94 -21.71 11.44
CA ALA A 167 -13.32 -22.13 11.23
C ALA A 167 -13.41 -23.25 10.18
N THR A 168 -12.30 -23.94 9.93
CA THR A 168 -12.19 -24.95 8.87
C THR A 168 -13.07 -26.16 9.13
N GLY A 169 -13.95 -26.51 8.19
CA GLY A 169 -14.83 -27.68 8.27
C GLY A 169 -15.84 -27.62 9.41
N LEU A 170 -16.12 -26.43 9.96
CA LEU A 170 -17.06 -26.22 11.07
C LEU A 170 -18.38 -25.57 10.63
N GLY A 171 -18.55 -25.32 9.33
CA GLY A 171 -19.78 -24.79 8.74
C GLY A 171 -20.87 -25.83 8.57
N CYS A 172 -21.72 -25.65 7.56
CA CYS A 172 -22.87 -26.51 7.35
C CYS A 172 -22.45 -27.85 6.72
N ARG A 173 -23.00 -28.96 7.23
CA ARG A 173 -22.84 -30.30 6.61
C ARG A 173 -23.72 -30.50 5.37
N GLY A 174 -24.81 -29.76 5.29
CA GLY A 174 -25.60 -29.57 4.08
C GLY A 174 -25.61 -28.09 3.73
N GLY A 175 -26.79 -27.56 3.46
CA GLY A 175 -27.03 -26.14 3.26
C GLY A 175 -27.46 -25.79 1.84
N ILE A 176 -27.54 -24.50 1.57
CA ILE A 176 -28.03 -23.91 0.32
C ILE A 176 -27.25 -24.45 -0.89
N GLY A 177 -25.91 -24.40 -0.82
CA GLY A 177 -25.02 -24.91 -1.85
C GLY A 177 -24.60 -26.35 -1.62
N ARG A 178 -25.45 -27.20 -1.05
CA ARG A 178 -25.11 -28.63 -0.88
C ARG A 178 -24.81 -29.28 -2.23
N GLY A 179 -23.77 -30.10 -2.27
CA GLY A 179 -23.50 -30.96 -3.42
C GLY A 179 -24.57 -32.05 -3.58
N GLY A 180 -24.81 -32.51 -4.81
CA GLY A 180 -25.64 -33.68 -5.06
C GLY A 180 -25.05 -34.94 -4.43
N MET A 181 -25.90 -35.92 -4.10
CA MET A 181 -25.45 -37.24 -3.66
C MET A 181 -26.31 -38.32 -4.31
N LEU A 182 -25.66 -39.29 -4.95
CA LEU A 182 -26.29 -40.47 -5.52
C LEU A 182 -26.35 -41.59 -4.48
N SER A 183 -27.27 -42.55 -4.68
CA SER A 183 -27.38 -43.76 -3.85
C SER A 183 -26.12 -44.63 -3.85
N SER A 184 -25.24 -44.47 -4.85
CA SER A 184 -23.94 -45.14 -4.92
C SER A 184 -22.85 -44.51 -4.06
N GLY A 185 -23.14 -43.46 -3.28
CA GLY A 185 -22.16 -42.74 -2.46
C GLY A 185 -21.34 -41.68 -3.19
N LEU A 186 -21.45 -41.60 -4.52
CA LEU A 186 -20.86 -40.54 -5.34
C LEU A 186 -21.52 -39.19 -5.02
N SER A 187 -20.73 -38.17 -4.75
CA SER A 187 -21.23 -36.85 -4.36
C SER A 187 -20.48 -35.71 -5.06
N GLY A 188 -21.23 -34.66 -5.41
CA GLY A 188 -20.65 -33.37 -5.80
C GLY A 188 -20.10 -32.62 -4.59
N GLY A 189 -19.19 -31.68 -4.83
CA GLY A 189 -18.70 -30.78 -3.79
C GLY A 189 -19.75 -29.76 -3.37
N GLY A 190 -19.64 -29.23 -2.15
CA GLY A 190 -20.42 -28.08 -1.72
C GLY A 190 -20.02 -26.83 -2.51
N GLY A 191 -20.97 -25.94 -2.82
CA GLY A 191 -20.73 -24.60 -3.34
C GLY A 191 -20.84 -23.55 -2.24
N HIS A 192 -20.16 -22.42 -2.40
CA HIS A 192 -20.27 -21.17 -1.60
C HIS A 192 -19.16 -20.26 -2.14
N GLY A 193 -19.43 -19.02 -2.56
CA GLY A 193 -18.43 -18.21 -3.28
C GLY A 193 -18.24 -18.66 -4.73
N GLY A 194 -17.70 -19.86 -4.92
CA GLY A 194 -17.62 -20.59 -6.18
C GLY A 194 -18.53 -21.81 -6.20
N LYS A 195 -18.82 -22.32 -7.41
CA LYS A 195 -19.57 -23.56 -7.59
C LYS A 195 -18.74 -24.77 -7.11
N GLY A 196 -19.39 -25.72 -6.45
CA GLY A 196 -18.81 -27.02 -6.14
C GLY A 196 -18.53 -27.81 -7.42
N GLY A 197 -17.48 -28.63 -7.40
CA GLY A 197 -17.14 -29.52 -8.50
C GLY A 197 -18.14 -30.66 -8.63
N ASP A 198 -18.30 -31.18 -9.84
CA ASP A 198 -19.16 -32.33 -10.11
C ASP A 198 -18.44 -33.65 -9.77
N GLY A 199 -19.19 -34.60 -9.22
CA GLY A 199 -18.73 -35.98 -9.03
C GLY A 199 -18.96 -36.80 -10.31
N PHE A 200 -17.93 -37.49 -10.78
CA PHE A 200 -18.00 -38.39 -11.93
C PHE A 200 -17.25 -39.70 -11.67
N TYR A 201 -17.99 -40.80 -11.67
CA TYR A 201 -17.41 -42.14 -11.54
C TYR A 201 -18.19 -43.17 -12.35
N SER A 202 -17.49 -43.92 -13.21
CA SER A 202 -18.05 -45.03 -14.00
C SER A 202 -19.36 -44.70 -14.74
N GLY A 203 -19.42 -43.51 -15.36
CA GLY A 203 -20.60 -43.05 -16.13
C GLY A 203 -21.74 -42.46 -15.30
N LYS A 204 -21.66 -42.48 -13.96
CA LYS A 204 -22.59 -41.77 -13.08
C LYS A 204 -22.09 -40.35 -12.82
N HIS A 205 -23.01 -39.39 -12.87
CA HIS A 205 -22.74 -37.96 -12.67
C HIS A 205 -23.57 -37.43 -11.49
N SER A 206 -22.93 -36.68 -10.60
CA SER A 206 -23.56 -35.94 -9.51
C SER A 206 -23.14 -34.49 -9.59
N GLY A 207 -24.12 -33.57 -9.71
CA GLY A 207 -23.84 -32.15 -9.79
C GLY A 207 -23.26 -31.59 -8.48
N GLY A 208 -22.27 -30.71 -8.59
CA GLY A 208 -21.80 -29.89 -7.49
C GLY A 208 -22.81 -28.83 -7.07
N GLY A 209 -22.65 -28.33 -5.84
CA GLY A 209 -23.50 -27.30 -5.27
C GLY A 209 -23.33 -25.95 -5.98
N ALA A 210 -24.42 -25.19 -6.08
CA ALA A 210 -24.39 -23.84 -6.65
C ALA A 210 -23.59 -22.87 -5.76
N ALA A 211 -22.98 -21.85 -6.39
CA ALA A 211 -22.44 -20.71 -5.66
C ALA A 211 -23.60 -19.87 -5.09
N TYR A 212 -23.45 -19.39 -3.86
CA TYR A 212 -24.41 -18.50 -3.19
C TYR A 212 -23.70 -17.47 -2.30
N GLY A 213 -24.49 -16.58 -1.71
CA GLY A 213 -24.07 -15.49 -0.84
C GLY A 213 -23.56 -14.27 -1.60
N SER A 214 -23.46 -13.14 -0.91
CA SER A 214 -22.98 -11.89 -1.49
C SER A 214 -21.45 -11.82 -1.53
N ALA A 215 -20.87 -11.33 -2.62
CA ALA A 215 -19.43 -11.03 -2.66
C ALA A 215 -19.09 -9.76 -1.86
N ASP A 216 -20.03 -8.83 -1.75
CA ASP A 216 -19.90 -7.60 -0.98
C ASP A 216 -20.59 -7.80 0.37
N LEU A 217 -19.83 -7.68 1.47
CA LEU A 217 -20.28 -7.99 2.83
C LEU A 217 -20.85 -9.43 2.98
N PRO A 218 -20.05 -10.48 2.69
CA PRO A 218 -20.44 -11.88 2.88
C PRO A 218 -20.73 -12.18 4.36
N CYS A 219 -21.68 -13.06 4.63
CA CYS A 219 -22.14 -13.39 5.98
C CYS A 219 -22.51 -14.87 6.15
N GLU A 220 -22.42 -15.65 5.08
CA GLU A 220 -22.99 -16.99 5.01
C GLU A 220 -21.94 -18.05 5.39
N LEU A 221 -22.42 -19.14 5.98
CA LEU A 221 -21.60 -20.33 6.25
C LEU A 221 -21.33 -21.07 4.94
N GLY A 222 -20.20 -21.75 4.84
CA GLY A 222 -19.95 -22.71 3.77
C GLY A 222 -20.85 -23.94 3.89
N SER A 223 -21.17 -24.54 2.74
CA SER A 223 -22.02 -25.73 2.62
C SER A 223 -21.22 -27.02 2.50
N GLY A 224 -21.83 -28.11 2.92
CA GLY A 224 -21.22 -29.42 2.89
C GLY A 224 -21.48 -30.20 1.61
N SER A 225 -20.84 -31.37 1.51
CA SER A 225 -21.05 -32.29 0.41
C SER A 225 -22.25 -33.20 0.69
N GLY A 226 -23.20 -33.31 -0.24
CA GLY A 226 -24.18 -34.40 -0.21
C GLY A 226 -25.25 -34.30 0.89
N ASN A 227 -25.77 -35.46 1.29
CA ASN A 227 -26.90 -35.55 2.22
C ASN A 227 -26.47 -35.78 3.67
N VAL A 228 -27.03 -34.98 4.58
CA VAL A 228 -26.74 -34.93 6.02
C VAL A 228 -27.01 -36.27 6.73
N SER A 229 -27.89 -37.11 6.17
CA SER A 229 -28.32 -38.39 6.76
C SER A 229 -27.28 -39.52 6.69
N THR A 230 -26.16 -39.32 5.98
CA THR A 230 -25.09 -40.32 5.87
C THR A 230 -23.85 -39.88 6.65
N THR A 231 -23.17 -40.83 7.28
CA THR A 231 -21.90 -40.62 8.00
C THR A 231 -20.73 -40.21 7.09
N SER A 232 -21.00 -40.07 5.79
CA SER A 232 -20.08 -39.70 4.73
C SER A 232 -20.46 -38.35 4.11
N SER A 233 -20.46 -37.28 4.89
CA SER A 233 -20.58 -35.89 4.40
C SER A 233 -19.48 -35.03 5.01
N THR A 234 -18.88 -34.15 4.20
CA THR A 234 -17.96 -33.12 4.69
C THR A 234 -18.73 -31.84 4.98
N ALA A 235 -18.35 -31.12 6.04
CA ALA A 235 -18.89 -29.79 6.32
C ALA A 235 -18.17 -28.70 5.52
N GLY A 236 -18.85 -27.60 5.24
CA GLY A 236 -18.22 -26.39 4.71
C GLY A 236 -17.40 -25.63 5.77
N GLY A 237 -16.79 -24.52 5.39
CA GLY A 237 -16.11 -23.61 6.30
C GLY A 237 -17.07 -22.73 7.10
N GLY A 238 -16.66 -22.28 8.27
CA GLY A 238 -17.44 -21.35 9.11
C GLY A 238 -17.29 -19.88 8.72
N ILE A 239 -17.68 -18.99 9.63
CA ILE A 239 -17.58 -17.53 9.48
C ILE A 239 -16.55 -17.01 10.48
N ILE A 240 -15.63 -16.15 10.01
CA ILE A 240 -14.72 -15.38 10.85
C ILE A 240 -14.97 -13.90 10.57
N VAL A 241 -15.40 -13.17 11.59
CA VAL A 241 -15.68 -11.73 11.51
C VAL A 241 -14.78 -11.00 12.51
N MET A 242 -14.11 -9.95 12.05
CA MET A 242 -13.31 -9.07 12.91
C MET A 242 -13.75 -7.61 12.71
N GLY A 243 -14.19 -6.98 13.80
CA GLY A 243 -14.80 -5.65 13.81
C GLY A 243 -16.27 -5.65 13.39
N SER A 244 -16.85 -4.46 13.28
CA SER A 244 -18.22 -4.23 12.80
C SER A 244 -18.31 -2.95 11.96
N LEU A 245 -19.50 -2.63 11.45
CA LEU A 245 -19.75 -1.38 10.72
C LEU A 245 -19.58 -0.14 11.61
N GLU A 246 -19.94 -0.22 12.88
CA GLU A 246 -19.78 0.86 13.87
C GLU A 246 -18.38 0.91 14.45
N GLN A 247 -17.77 -0.26 14.68
CA GLN A 247 -16.49 -0.37 15.36
C GLN A 247 -15.53 -1.26 14.56
N SER A 248 -14.86 -0.65 13.58
CA SER A 248 -13.77 -1.30 12.85
C SER A 248 -12.59 -1.62 13.77
N LEU A 249 -11.91 -2.72 13.50
CA LEU A 249 -10.66 -3.13 14.15
C LEU A 249 -9.52 -2.21 13.70
N PRO A 250 -8.89 -1.44 14.59
CA PRO A 250 -7.82 -0.51 14.21
C PRO A 250 -6.62 -1.22 13.56
N ILE A 251 -6.12 -2.29 14.17
CA ILE A 251 -4.92 -2.98 13.70
C ILE A 251 -5.14 -4.49 13.71
N LEU A 252 -4.92 -5.11 12.55
CA LEU A 252 -4.82 -6.56 12.38
C LEU A 252 -3.43 -6.93 11.86
N SER A 253 -2.66 -7.64 12.67
CA SER A 253 -1.33 -8.15 12.30
C SER A 253 -1.34 -9.68 12.25
N LEU A 254 -1.05 -10.23 11.07
CA LEU A 254 -1.10 -11.65 10.80
C LEU A 254 0.29 -12.15 10.36
N SER A 255 0.89 -13.01 11.19
CA SER A 255 2.12 -13.76 10.90
C SER A 255 1.86 -15.27 10.77
N GLY A 256 0.79 -15.76 11.40
CA GLY A 256 0.30 -17.15 11.33
C GLY A 256 -0.82 -17.34 10.31
N SER A 257 -1.88 -18.08 10.68
CA SER A 257 -2.99 -18.38 9.78
C SER A 257 -4.39 -18.00 10.30
N VAL A 258 -5.25 -17.56 9.37
CA VAL A 258 -6.69 -17.38 9.57
C VAL A 258 -7.38 -18.18 8.47
N GLU A 259 -8.14 -19.20 8.86
CA GLU A 259 -8.61 -20.24 7.95
C GLU A 259 -10.10 -20.53 8.15
N ALA A 260 -10.90 -20.37 7.09
CA ALA A 260 -12.29 -20.79 7.03
C ALA A 260 -12.46 -21.83 5.91
N ASN A 261 -11.56 -22.82 5.82
CA ASN A 261 -11.53 -23.76 4.70
C ASN A 261 -12.69 -24.77 4.77
N GLY A 262 -13.03 -25.37 3.63
CA GLY A 262 -13.97 -26.48 3.58
C GLY A 262 -13.39 -27.77 4.15
N GLY A 263 -14.25 -28.62 4.70
CA GLY A 263 -13.87 -29.95 5.19
C GLY A 263 -13.45 -30.86 4.04
N SER A 264 -12.36 -31.59 4.24
CA SER A 264 -11.84 -32.58 3.29
C SER A 264 -12.10 -33.99 3.80
N PHE A 265 -12.31 -34.96 2.90
CA PHE A 265 -12.47 -36.35 3.29
C PHE A 265 -11.12 -37.05 3.42
N THR A 266 -10.69 -37.33 4.65
CA THR A 266 -9.45 -38.06 4.96
C THR A 266 -9.77 -39.40 5.61
N ARG A 267 -10.19 -40.41 4.83
CA ARG A 267 -10.17 -41.80 5.32
C ARG A 267 -9.06 -42.60 4.67
N VAL A 268 -8.30 -43.28 5.54
CA VAL A 268 -7.34 -44.33 5.20
C VAL A 268 -8.00 -45.29 4.22
N VAL A 269 -7.32 -45.48 3.11
CA VAL A 269 -7.74 -46.22 1.92
C VAL A 269 -8.00 -47.69 2.25
N THR A 270 -9.17 -48.02 2.78
CA THR A 270 -9.73 -49.35 2.52
C THR A 270 -10.16 -49.33 1.06
N HIS A 271 -9.42 -50.06 0.21
CA HIS A 271 -9.53 -50.14 -1.26
C HIS A 271 -10.89 -50.69 -1.77
N ALA A 272 -11.99 -50.47 -1.04
CA ALA A 272 -13.27 -51.14 -1.25
C ALA A 272 -14.50 -50.21 -1.32
N ALA A 273 -14.37 -48.89 -1.11
CA ALA A 273 -15.49 -47.96 -1.28
C ALA A 273 -15.37 -47.21 -2.61
N ASN A 274 -16.03 -47.72 -3.65
CA ASN A 274 -16.21 -47.02 -4.92
C ASN A 274 -17.13 -45.80 -4.71
N GLY A 275 -16.55 -44.61 -4.58
CA GLY A 275 -17.27 -43.34 -4.36
C GLY A 275 -17.36 -42.94 -2.89
N GLY A 276 -16.78 -41.80 -2.52
CA GLY A 276 -16.89 -41.19 -1.19
C GLY A 276 -17.53 -39.80 -1.25
N PRO A 277 -17.58 -39.05 -0.13
CA PRO A 277 -18.11 -37.69 -0.17
C PRO A 277 -17.27 -36.76 -1.05
N GLY A 278 -17.93 -35.71 -1.54
CA GLY A 278 -17.26 -34.54 -2.12
C GLY A 278 -16.56 -33.72 -1.03
N GLY A 279 -15.89 -32.64 -1.44
CA GLY A 279 -15.34 -31.65 -0.51
C GLY A 279 -16.38 -30.62 -0.07
N GLY A 280 -16.28 -30.11 1.15
CA GLY A 280 -17.10 -28.98 1.63
C GLY A 280 -16.61 -27.67 1.01
N SER A 281 -17.48 -26.67 0.83
CA SER A 281 -17.04 -25.37 0.34
C SER A 281 -16.30 -24.55 1.40
N GLY A 282 -15.47 -23.60 0.95
CA GLY A 282 -14.86 -22.60 1.84
C GLY A 282 -15.94 -21.76 2.53
N GLY A 283 -15.62 -21.16 3.66
CA GLY A 283 -16.50 -20.32 4.46
C GLY A 283 -16.36 -18.83 4.15
N THR A 284 -16.66 -17.99 5.13
CA THR A 284 -16.62 -16.53 4.99
C THR A 284 -15.61 -15.93 5.95
N ILE A 285 -14.75 -15.04 5.43
CA ILE A 285 -13.90 -14.18 6.25
C ILE A 285 -14.28 -12.72 5.95
N LEU A 286 -14.80 -12.01 6.95
CA LEU A 286 -15.24 -10.63 6.85
C LEU A 286 -14.42 -9.76 7.81
N LEU A 287 -13.68 -8.81 7.28
CA LEU A 287 -12.75 -7.99 8.06
C LEU A 287 -13.14 -6.51 7.97
N PHE A 288 -13.66 -5.96 9.05
CA PHE A 288 -13.83 -4.52 9.24
C PHE A 288 -12.57 -3.95 9.87
N VAL A 289 -11.66 -3.43 9.05
CA VAL A 289 -10.30 -3.09 9.49
C VAL A 289 -9.88 -1.72 8.99
N ARG A 290 -9.06 -1.02 9.79
CA ARG A 290 -8.39 0.21 9.38
C ARG A 290 -6.99 -0.05 8.86
N THR A 291 -6.23 -0.92 9.51
CA THR A 291 -4.85 -1.26 9.13
C THR A 291 -4.64 -2.77 9.14
N LEU A 292 -4.01 -3.27 8.07
CA LEU A 292 -3.75 -4.69 7.86
C LEU A 292 -2.27 -4.94 7.56
N SER A 293 -1.65 -5.87 8.29
CA SER A 293 -0.29 -6.34 8.02
C SER A 293 -0.26 -7.86 7.90
N LEU A 294 0.07 -8.37 6.72
CA LEU A 294 0.29 -9.79 6.44
C LEU A 294 1.79 -10.02 6.19
N GLU A 295 2.47 -10.74 7.08
CA GLU A 295 3.88 -11.10 6.93
C GLU A 295 4.10 -12.19 5.85
N ASN A 296 5.36 -12.42 5.44
CA ASN A 296 5.71 -13.33 4.33
C ASN A 296 5.14 -14.75 4.46
N SER A 297 5.06 -15.29 5.69
CA SER A 297 4.57 -16.65 5.96
C SER A 297 3.09 -16.70 6.34
N SER A 298 2.39 -15.57 6.28
CA SER A 298 1.00 -15.50 6.73
C SER A 298 0.02 -16.07 5.72
N VAL A 299 -1.04 -16.69 6.23
CA VAL A 299 -2.07 -17.34 5.38
C VAL A 299 -3.46 -16.87 5.80
N LEU A 300 -4.17 -16.25 4.87
CA LEU A 300 -5.59 -15.93 4.99
C LEU A 300 -6.35 -16.78 3.97
N SER A 301 -7.10 -17.79 4.42
CA SER A 301 -7.61 -18.85 3.53
C SER A 301 -9.09 -19.16 3.73
N SER A 302 -9.82 -19.24 2.62
CA SER A 302 -11.18 -19.77 2.52
C SER A 302 -11.29 -20.68 1.28
N VAL A 303 -10.48 -21.74 1.28
CA VAL A 303 -10.34 -22.70 0.17
C VAL A 303 -11.35 -23.83 0.32
N GLY A 304 -11.87 -24.34 -0.79
CA GLY A 304 -12.73 -25.53 -0.81
C GLY A 304 -12.00 -26.81 -0.38
N GLY A 305 -12.72 -27.72 0.26
CA GLY A 305 -12.22 -29.01 0.70
C GLY A 305 -11.94 -29.97 -0.46
N VAL A 306 -11.07 -30.94 -0.20
CA VAL A 306 -10.69 -31.98 -1.16
C VAL A 306 -11.76 -33.06 -1.24
N GLY A 307 -12.20 -33.36 -2.47
CA GLY A 307 -13.12 -34.45 -2.77
C GLY A 307 -12.41 -35.80 -2.87
N SER A 308 -13.10 -36.87 -2.46
CA SER A 308 -12.61 -38.25 -2.59
C SER A 308 -12.57 -38.74 -4.04
N ASN A 309 -12.04 -39.96 -4.27
CA ASN A 309 -11.90 -40.51 -5.62
C ASN A 309 -13.20 -40.52 -6.43
N GLY A 310 -13.24 -39.72 -7.50
CA GLY A 310 -14.40 -39.56 -8.38
C GLY A 310 -15.43 -38.55 -7.90
N SER A 311 -15.32 -38.02 -6.68
CA SER A 311 -16.25 -37.03 -6.12
C SER A 311 -15.78 -35.59 -6.34
N GLY A 312 -16.70 -34.65 -6.34
CA GLY A 312 -16.39 -33.25 -6.66
C GLY A 312 -15.66 -32.50 -5.53
N GLY A 313 -14.78 -31.57 -5.89
CA GLY A 313 -14.09 -30.69 -4.95
C GLY A 313 -15.00 -29.55 -4.47
N GLY A 314 -14.80 -29.05 -3.25
CA GLY A 314 -15.63 -27.94 -2.74
C GLY A 314 -15.36 -26.62 -3.47
N GLY A 315 -16.36 -25.74 -3.58
CA GLY A 315 -16.17 -24.38 -4.09
C GLY A 315 -15.32 -23.52 -3.13
N GLY A 316 -14.56 -22.57 -3.65
CA GLY A 316 -13.80 -21.61 -2.83
C GLY A 316 -14.72 -20.57 -2.21
N GLY A 317 -14.51 -20.22 -0.94
CA GLY A 317 -15.39 -19.32 -0.18
C GLY A 317 -15.15 -17.83 -0.43
N ARG A 318 -15.52 -16.99 0.55
CA ARG A 318 -15.51 -15.53 0.40
C ARG A 318 -14.58 -14.86 1.42
N ILE A 319 -13.80 -13.90 0.95
CA ILE A 319 -12.95 -13.04 1.78
C ILE A 319 -13.28 -11.59 1.41
N HIS A 320 -13.72 -10.78 2.37
CA HIS A 320 -14.07 -9.38 2.14
C HIS A 320 -13.36 -8.46 3.13
N PHE A 321 -12.72 -7.42 2.59
CA PHE A 321 -12.10 -6.35 3.38
C PHE A 321 -12.97 -5.10 3.37
N HIS A 322 -13.61 -4.81 4.48
CA HIS A 322 -14.39 -3.58 4.67
C HIS A 322 -13.53 -2.51 5.36
N TRP A 323 -12.88 -1.67 4.55
CA TRP A 323 -11.98 -0.63 5.04
C TRP A 323 -12.73 0.53 5.72
N SER A 324 -12.23 0.98 6.87
CA SER A 324 -12.64 2.23 7.52
C SER A 324 -11.57 3.31 7.32
N ASP A 325 -12.00 4.58 7.32
CA ASP A 325 -11.12 5.76 7.29
C ASP A 325 -10.01 5.69 6.22
N ILE A 326 -10.35 5.32 4.99
CA ILE A 326 -9.39 5.23 3.87
C ILE A 326 -8.76 6.62 3.67
N PRO A 327 -7.43 6.78 3.91
CA PRO A 327 -6.79 8.08 3.76
C PRO A 327 -6.73 8.44 2.26
N THR A 328 -6.85 9.72 1.92
CA THR A 328 -6.87 10.21 0.54
C THR A 328 -6.02 11.47 0.37
N GLY A 329 -5.64 11.79 -0.86
CA GLY A 329 -4.82 12.97 -1.16
C GLY A 329 -3.47 12.96 -0.43
N ASP A 330 -3.08 14.11 0.10
CA ASP A 330 -1.78 14.31 0.77
C ASP A 330 -1.60 13.46 2.03
N ASP A 331 -2.70 13.05 2.66
CA ASP A 331 -2.69 12.19 3.86
C ASP A 331 -2.57 10.70 3.53
N TYR A 332 -2.62 10.32 2.24
CA TYR A 332 -2.60 8.92 1.83
C TYR A 332 -1.36 8.17 2.36
N VAL A 333 -1.57 7.16 3.18
CA VAL A 333 -0.54 6.20 3.59
C VAL A 333 -1.00 4.79 3.24
N PRO A 334 -0.11 3.92 2.76
CA PRO A 334 -0.43 2.51 2.62
C PRO A 334 -0.85 1.92 3.97
N PHE A 335 -2.13 1.62 4.14
CA PHE A 335 -2.69 1.05 5.36
C PHE A 335 -2.77 -0.49 5.31
N ALA A 336 -2.45 -1.09 4.16
CA ALA A 336 -2.43 -2.53 3.97
C ALA A 336 -1.07 -2.98 3.41
N THR A 337 -0.34 -3.79 4.17
CA THR A 337 0.90 -4.43 3.73
C THR A 337 0.66 -5.93 3.57
N VAL A 338 0.65 -6.41 2.33
CA VAL A 338 0.36 -7.82 2.03
C VAL A 338 1.60 -8.49 1.45
N LYS A 339 2.32 -9.24 2.28
CA LYS A 339 3.47 -10.07 1.87
C LYS A 339 3.18 -11.57 1.92
N GLY A 340 2.13 -11.98 2.64
CA GLY A 340 1.67 -13.38 2.71
C GLY A 340 0.66 -13.76 1.63
N SER A 341 0.01 -14.90 1.81
CA SER A 341 -0.94 -15.47 0.84
C SER A 341 -2.40 -15.28 1.26
N ILE A 342 -3.23 -14.82 0.31
CA ILE A 342 -4.69 -14.77 0.43
C ILE A 342 -5.28 -15.77 -0.56
N LEU A 343 -6.02 -16.76 -0.05
CA LEU A 343 -6.45 -17.93 -0.82
C LEU A 343 -7.97 -18.10 -0.74
N ALA A 344 -8.66 -17.98 -1.87
CA ALA A 344 -10.09 -18.30 -2.00
C ALA A 344 -10.31 -19.23 -3.21
N ARG A 345 -9.59 -20.36 -3.24
CA ARG A 345 -9.57 -21.28 -4.38
C ARG A 345 -10.57 -22.42 -4.21
N GLY A 346 -11.03 -22.97 -5.32
CA GLY A 346 -11.77 -24.23 -5.31
C GLY A 346 -10.91 -25.39 -4.83
N GLY A 347 -11.57 -26.34 -4.19
CA GLY A 347 -11.00 -27.59 -3.73
C GLY A 347 -10.63 -28.49 -4.89
N ILE A 348 -9.51 -29.19 -4.73
CA ILE A 348 -9.02 -30.18 -5.70
C ILE A 348 -9.74 -31.52 -5.50
N VAL A 349 -9.53 -32.43 -6.45
CA VAL A 349 -10.10 -33.78 -6.42
C VAL A 349 -9.01 -34.81 -6.65
N GLU A 350 -9.09 -35.91 -5.92
CA GLU A 350 -8.33 -37.11 -6.23
C GLU A 350 -9.10 -37.92 -7.31
N GLY A 351 -8.45 -38.33 -8.40
CA GLY A 351 -9.07 -39.19 -9.42
C GLY A 351 -9.91 -38.46 -10.48
N ARG A 352 -11.09 -38.98 -10.81
CA ARG A 352 -11.88 -38.59 -12.01
C ARG A 352 -12.98 -37.54 -11.79
N GLY A 353 -13.10 -36.97 -10.58
CA GLY A 353 -14.06 -35.89 -10.32
C GLY A 353 -13.53 -34.52 -10.74
N PHE A 354 -14.39 -33.50 -10.71
CA PHE A 354 -14.04 -32.15 -11.13
C PHE A 354 -13.68 -31.25 -9.93
N PRO A 355 -12.67 -30.37 -10.06
CA PRO A 355 -12.35 -29.40 -9.03
C PRO A 355 -13.49 -28.39 -8.86
N GLY A 356 -13.60 -27.79 -7.67
CA GLY A 356 -14.49 -26.66 -7.45
C GLY A 356 -14.01 -25.39 -8.14
N GLU A 357 -14.91 -24.45 -8.37
CA GLU A 357 -14.58 -23.12 -8.85
C GLU A 357 -13.97 -22.26 -7.74
N ASN A 358 -13.19 -21.25 -8.13
CA ASN A 358 -12.64 -20.28 -7.19
C ASN A 358 -13.74 -19.40 -6.60
N GLY A 359 -13.50 -18.98 -5.35
CA GLY A 359 -14.32 -18.02 -4.65
C GLY A 359 -13.93 -16.57 -4.96
N THR A 360 -14.30 -15.67 -4.05
CA THR A 360 -14.13 -14.22 -4.26
C THR A 360 -13.31 -13.58 -3.17
N VAL A 361 -12.36 -12.71 -3.56
CA VAL A 361 -11.66 -11.79 -2.66
C VAL A 361 -12.04 -10.37 -3.05
N THR A 362 -12.87 -9.72 -2.23
CA THR A 362 -13.43 -8.39 -2.50
C THR A 362 -13.02 -7.41 -1.41
N ALA A 363 -13.26 -6.13 -1.68
CA ALA A 363 -13.08 -5.07 -0.69
C ALA A 363 -14.09 -3.96 -0.93
N LYS A 364 -14.27 -3.11 0.08
CA LYS A 364 -15.03 -1.87 -0.03
C LYS A 364 -14.53 -1.03 -1.22
N ASP A 365 -15.46 -0.35 -1.88
CA ASP A 365 -15.14 0.54 -2.99
C ASP A 365 -14.16 1.63 -2.57
N CYS A 366 -13.10 1.77 -3.35
CA CYS A 366 -12.08 2.78 -3.10
C CYS A 366 -12.58 4.18 -3.52
N PRO A 367 -12.13 5.23 -2.80
CA PRO A 367 -12.40 6.61 -3.18
C PRO A 367 -11.69 6.98 -4.49
N LYS A 368 -11.97 8.19 -4.98
CA LYS A 368 -11.34 8.76 -6.19
C LYS A 368 -9.81 8.68 -6.08
N GLY A 369 -9.13 8.43 -7.20
CA GLY A 369 -7.66 8.29 -7.28
C GLY A 369 -7.07 6.94 -6.83
N LEU A 370 -7.84 6.08 -6.14
CA LEU A 370 -7.38 4.78 -5.62
C LEU A 370 -8.10 3.60 -6.28
N TYR A 371 -7.48 2.43 -6.38
CA TYR A 371 -8.09 1.21 -6.97
C TYR A 371 -7.61 -0.10 -6.33
N GLY A 372 -8.29 -1.20 -6.68
CA GLY A 372 -7.97 -2.56 -6.23
C GLY A 372 -8.49 -2.88 -4.83
N THR A 373 -8.24 -4.11 -4.37
CA THR A 373 -8.69 -4.61 -3.05
C THR A 373 -8.13 -3.84 -1.86
N PHE A 374 -6.97 -3.19 -2.04
CA PHE A 374 -6.24 -2.49 -0.98
C PHE A 374 -6.16 -0.97 -1.20
N CYS A 375 -6.98 -0.42 -2.10
CA CYS A 375 -6.99 1.00 -2.46
C CYS A 375 -5.59 1.59 -2.68
N LYS A 376 -4.89 1.03 -3.67
CA LYS A 376 -3.60 1.54 -4.14
C LYS A 376 -3.79 2.73 -5.05
N GLU A 377 -2.83 3.63 -5.08
CA GLU A 377 -2.81 4.80 -5.98
C GLU A 377 -2.89 4.34 -7.44
N CYS A 378 -3.76 4.96 -8.25
CA CYS A 378 -3.80 4.74 -9.70
C CYS A 378 -2.42 5.00 -10.33
N PRO A 379 -2.03 4.26 -11.40
CA PRO A 379 -0.74 4.44 -12.06
C PRO A 379 -0.50 5.88 -12.53
N VAL A 380 0.77 6.32 -12.55
CA VAL A 380 1.15 7.65 -13.05
C VAL A 380 0.67 7.85 -14.49
N GLY A 381 0.07 9.00 -14.77
CA GLY A 381 -0.55 9.29 -16.07
C GLY A 381 -1.98 8.75 -16.23
N THR A 382 -2.60 8.30 -15.15
CA THR A 382 -4.02 7.98 -15.10
C THR A 382 -4.72 8.79 -13.99
N TYR A 383 -6.03 8.97 -14.13
CA TYR A 383 -6.88 9.60 -13.13
C TYR A 383 -8.16 8.77 -12.92
N LYS A 384 -8.81 8.98 -11.78
CA LYS A 384 -10.06 8.31 -11.45
C LYS A 384 -10.97 9.22 -10.64
N ASN A 385 -12.09 9.61 -11.24
CA ASN A 385 -13.05 10.57 -10.69
C ASN A 385 -14.30 9.94 -10.05
N ILE A 386 -14.46 8.62 -10.13
CA ILE A 386 -15.59 7.87 -9.56
C ILE A 386 -15.12 6.94 -8.44
N THR A 387 -16.03 6.57 -7.54
CA THR A 387 -15.78 5.54 -6.52
C THR A 387 -15.84 4.14 -7.15
N GLY A 388 -15.03 3.21 -6.65
CA GLY A 388 -15.04 1.81 -7.08
C GLY A 388 -13.71 1.12 -6.82
N SER A 389 -13.59 -0.19 -7.07
CA SER A 389 -12.32 -0.91 -6.86
C SER A 389 -11.72 -1.54 -8.12
N SER A 390 -12.39 -1.47 -9.27
CA SER A 390 -11.84 -2.03 -10.52
C SER A 390 -10.66 -1.21 -11.06
N ASN A 391 -9.64 -1.90 -11.58
CA ASN A 391 -8.48 -1.30 -12.25
C ASN A 391 -8.87 -0.56 -13.53
N SER A 392 -9.91 -1.02 -14.22
CA SER A 392 -10.41 -0.37 -15.45
C SER A 392 -11.00 1.03 -15.21
N LEU A 393 -11.16 1.44 -13.94
CA LEU A 393 -11.65 2.77 -13.58
C LEU A 393 -10.52 3.83 -13.58
N CYS A 394 -9.25 3.43 -13.60
CA CYS A 394 -8.13 4.35 -13.77
C CYS A 394 -7.99 4.67 -15.27
N SER A 395 -8.53 5.80 -15.69
CA SER A 395 -8.52 6.25 -17.08
C SER A 395 -7.23 7.00 -17.42
N PRO A 396 -6.66 6.85 -18.62
CA PRO A 396 -5.47 7.60 -19.01
C PRO A 396 -5.78 9.10 -19.07
N CYS A 397 -4.83 9.91 -18.60
CA CYS A 397 -4.91 11.36 -18.68
C CYS A 397 -4.89 11.82 -20.16
N PRO A 398 -5.62 12.89 -20.52
CA PRO A 398 -5.67 13.34 -21.90
C PRO A 398 -4.29 13.84 -22.39
N ALA A 399 -3.79 13.25 -23.48
CA ALA A 399 -2.45 13.54 -23.99
C ALA A 399 -2.29 14.98 -24.52
N TYR A 400 -3.39 15.64 -24.93
CA TYR A 400 -3.35 17.03 -25.40
C TYR A 400 -3.10 18.04 -24.27
N GLU A 401 -3.24 17.64 -23.00
CA GLU A 401 -2.98 18.49 -21.83
C GLU A 401 -1.52 18.41 -21.37
N LEU A 402 -0.72 17.50 -21.93
CA LEU A 402 0.69 17.33 -21.58
C LEU A 402 1.60 18.02 -22.60
N PRO A 403 2.36 19.07 -22.20
CA PRO A 403 3.37 19.67 -23.06
C PRO A 403 4.43 18.66 -23.52
N HIS A 404 4.99 18.84 -24.73
CA HIS A 404 5.98 17.91 -25.31
C HIS A 404 7.24 17.66 -24.44
N ARG A 405 7.59 18.60 -23.55
CA ARG A 405 8.73 18.51 -22.63
C ARG A 405 8.28 18.36 -21.16
N ALA A 406 7.10 17.79 -20.93
CA ALA A 406 6.55 17.49 -19.62
C ALA A 406 6.37 15.99 -19.40
N ILE A 407 6.43 15.58 -18.14
CA ILE A 407 6.14 14.23 -17.67
C ILE A 407 5.15 14.30 -16.52
N TYR A 408 4.21 13.36 -16.47
CA TYR A 408 3.30 13.24 -15.33
C TYR A 408 4.09 12.97 -14.05
N MET A 409 3.69 13.63 -12.97
CA MET A 409 4.31 13.45 -11.67
C MET A 409 3.54 12.43 -10.84
N HIS A 410 4.25 11.73 -9.97
CA HIS A 410 3.62 10.95 -8.92
C HIS A 410 2.95 11.90 -7.92
N ILE A 411 1.69 11.61 -7.61
CA ILE A 411 0.90 12.34 -6.61
C ILE A 411 0.42 11.33 -5.58
N ARG A 412 0.62 11.70 -4.33
CA ARG A 412 0.20 10.93 -3.18
C ARG A 412 -1.34 10.83 -3.15
N GLY A 413 -1.85 9.62 -2.96
CA GLY A 413 -3.30 9.34 -3.01
C GLY A 413 -3.88 9.23 -4.43
N GLY A 414 -3.04 9.29 -5.46
CA GLY A 414 -3.45 9.23 -6.86
C GLY A 414 -4.20 10.47 -7.34
N VAL A 415 -4.45 10.54 -8.65
CA VAL A 415 -5.10 11.70 -9.27
C VAL A 415 -6.61 11.48 -9.35
N ALA A 416 -7.37 12.35 -8.70
CA ALA A 416 -8.84 12.26 -8.69
C ALA A 416 -9.48 12.94 -9.91
N GLU A 417 -8.91 14.05 -10.38
CA GLU A 417 -9.53 14.94 -11.37
C GLU A 417 -8.50 15.43 -12.39
N THR A 418 -8.98 15.84 -13.56
CA THR A 418 -8.17 16.45 -14.63
C THR A 418 -8.18 17.98 -14.49
N PRO A 419 -7.10 18.70 -14.87
CA PRO A 419 -5.90 18.20 -15.55
C PRO A 419 -4.94 17.44 -14.63
N CYS A 420 -4.29 16.42 -15.16
CA CYS A 420 -3.36 15.60 -14.37
C CYS A 420 -2.06 16.35 -14.08
N PRO A 421 -1.56 16.35 -12.83
CA PRO A 421 -0.33 17.04 -12.47
C PRO A 421 0.88 16.54 -13.27
N TYR A 422 1.67 17.48 -13.76
CA TYR A 422 2.89 17.21 -14.52
C TYR A 422 4.01 18.17 -14.10
N LYS A 423 5.24 17.79 -14.41
CA LYS A 423 6.42 18.64 -14.28
C LYS A 423 7.24 18.61 -15.56
N CYS A 424 8.03 19.65 -15.79
CA CYS A 424 8.95 19.65 -16.91
C CYS A 424 10.06 18.61 -16.69
N VAL A 425 10.60 18.08 -17.79
CA VAL A 425 11.67 17.05 -17.76
C VAL A 425 12.94 17.57 -17.06
N SER A 426 13.18 18.88 -17.11
CA SER A 426 14.34 19.55 -16.52
C SER A 426 13.97 20.94 -16.02
N ASP A 427 14.67 21.42 -14.98
CA ASP A 427 14.51 22.76 -14.40
C ASP A 427 14.87 23.90 -15.37
N ARG A 428 15.50 23.59 -16.53
CA ARG A 428 15.76 24.55 -17.60
C ARG A 428 14.47 25.02 -18.30
N TYR A 429 13.41 24.25 -18.19
CA TYR A 429 12.12 24.52 -18.81
C TYR A 429 11.15 25.07 -17.78
N ARG A 430 10.42 26.13 -18.12
CA ARG A 430 9.49 26.79 -17.22
C ARG A 430 8.06 26.31 -17.43
N MET A 431 7.38 26.00 -16.33
CA MET A 431 5.94 25.73 -16.33
C MET A 431 5.16 26.99 -16.71
N PRO A 432 3.99 26.87 -17.36
CA PRO A 432 3.25 25.63 -17.62
C PRO A 432 3.63 24.91 -18.93
N HIS A 433 4.16 25.60 -19.94
CA HIS A 433 4.37 25.00 -21.28
C HIS A 433 5.69 24.24 -21.44
N CYS A 434 6.57 24.28 -20.43
CA CYS A 434 7.91 23.71 -20.48
C CYS A 434 8.77 24.27 -21.62
N PHE A 435 8.65 25.58 -21.84
CA PHE A 435 9.48 26.33 -22.77
C PHE A 435 10.81 26.73 -22.12
N THR A 436 11.82 26.95 -22.96
CA THR A 436 13.05 27.63 -22.58
C THR A 436 12.80 29.12 -22.37
N ALA A 437 13.69 29.82 -21.66
CA ALA A 437 13.57 31.26 -21.44
C ALA A 437 13.48 32.07 -22.76
N LEU A 438 14.18 31.64 -23.81
CA LEU A 438 14.12 32.28 -25.13
C LEU A 438 12.78 32.01 -25.83
N GLU A 439 12.29 30.78 -25.81
CA GLU A 439 10.97 30.43 -26.38
C GLU A 439 9.85 31.20 -25.67
N GLU A 440 9.91 31.32 -24.34
CA GLU A 440 8.96 32.12 -23.55
C GLU A 440 8.96 33.59 -23.99
N LEU A 441 10.14 34.20 -24.20
CA LEU A 441 10.28 35.54 -24.75
C LEU A 441 9.64 35.65 -26.14
N ILE A 442 9.98 34.74 -27.05
CA ILE A 442 9.46 34.71 -28.42
C ILE A 442 7.92 34.64 -28.43
N TYR A 443 7.34 33.75 -27.62
CA TYR A 443 5.89 33.60 -27.54
C TYR A 443 5.19 34.75 -26.81
N THR A 444 5.87 35.42 -25.86
CA THR A 444 5.37 36.65 -25.24
C THR A 444 5.18 37.78 -26.27
N PHE A 445 6.04 37.85 -27.29
CA PHE A 445 5.93 38.80 -28.40
C PHE A 445 5.02 38.34 -29.56
N GLY A 446 4.14 37.37 -29.34
CA GLY A 446 3.20 36.89 -30.36
C GLY A 446 3.75 35.75 -31.24
N GLY A 447 4.87 35.16 -30.85
CA GLY A 447 5.46 33.99 -31.51
C GLY A 447 6.61 34.34 -32.47
N PRO A 448 7.20 33.31 -33.11
CA PRO A 448 8.44 33.45 -33.87
C PRO A 448 8.38 34.51 -34.98
N TRP A 449 7.23 34.63 -35.64
CA TRP A 449 7.03 35.57 -36.74
C TRP A 449 7.02 37.03 -36.28
N PHE A 450 6.23 37.37 -35.26
CA PHE A 450 6.15 38.73 -34.74
C PHE A 450 7.44 39.14 -34.04
N PHE A 451 8.05 38.24 -33.27
CA PHE A 451 9.35 38.50 -32.65
C PHE A 451 10.44 38.74 -33.70
N GLY A 452 10.46 37.95 -34.78
CA GLY A 452 11.39 38.13 -35.89
C GLY A 452 11.21 39.47 -36.61
N LEU A 453 9.96 39.88 -36.87
CA LEU A 453 9.66 41.18 -37.48
C LEU A 453 10.07 42.35 -36.56
N LEU A 454 9.80 42.25 -35.27
CA LEU A 454 10.16 43.27 -34.28
C LEU A 454 11.69 43.39 -34.16
N LEU A 455 12.40 42.26 -34.08
CA LEU A 455 13.86 42.22 -34.03
C LEU A 455 14.47 42.80 -35.32
N SER A 456 13.94 42.42 -36.49
CA SER A 456 14.35 42.99 -37.77
C SER A 456 14.15 44.50 -37.80
N GLY A 457 12.99 44.98 -37.34
CA GLY A 457 12.70 46.42 -37.26
C GLY A 457 13.69 47.15 -36.33
N LEU A 458 14.00 46.56 -35.17
CA LEU A 458 14.96 47.13 -34.22
C LEU A 458 16.39 47.16 -34.78
N LEU A 459 16.81 46.11 -35.51
CA LEU A 459 18.10 46.07 -36.18
C LEU A 459 18.22 47.11 -37.30
N VAL A 460 17.16 47.31 -38.10
CA VAL A 460 17.13 48.35 -39.13
C VAL A 460 17.18 49.74 -38.49
N LEU A 461 16.44 49.96 -37.40
CA LEU A 461 16.45 51.23 -36.67
C LEU A 461 17.82 51.51 -36.04
N LEU A 462 18.46 50.49 -35.46
CA LEU A 462 19.83 50.58 -34.94
C LEU A 462 20.81 50.91 -36.07
N ALA A 463 20.70 50.24 -37.23
CA ALA A 463 21.55 50.52 -38.39
C ALA A 463 21.36 51.96 -38.90
N LEU A 464 20.13 52.48 -38.91
CA LEU A 464 19.84 53.88 -39.26
C LEU A 464 20.45 54.84 -38.23
N VAL A 465 20.29 54.60 -36.93
CA VAL A 465 20.89 55.43 -35.87
C VAL A 465 22.42 55.41 -35.96
N LEU A 466 23.04 54.25 -36.17
CA LEU A 466 24.48 54.11 -36.36
C LEU A 466 24.96 54.81 -37.65
N SER A 467 24.17 54.77 -38.72
CA SER A 467 24.49 55.47 -39.97
C SER A 467 24.41 56.99 -39.80
N ILE A 468 23.39 57.50 -39.09
CA ILE A 468 23.27 58.91 -38.75
C ILE A 468 24.39 59.34 -37.81
N ALA A 469 24.73 58.53 -36.81
CA ALA A 469 25.86 58.78 -35.91
C ALA A 469 27.17 58.83 -36.68
N ARG A 470 27.40 57.91 -37.64
CA ARG A 470 28.56 57.97 -38.54
C ARG A 470 28.56 59.24 -39.39
N MET A 471 27.44 59.65 -39.98
CA MET A 471 27.37 60.90 -40.74
C MET A 471 27.66 62.13 -39.86
N LYS A 472 27.22 62.13 -38.59
CA LYS A 472 27.49 63.23 -37.65
C LYS A 472 28.93 63.26 -37.11
N PHE A 473 29.60 62.10 -36.98
CA PHE A 473 30.97 62.02 -36.48
C PHE A 473 32.04 62.00 -37.58
N VAL A 474 31.68 61.69 -38.83
CA VAL A 474 32.60 61.66 -40.00
C VAL A 474 32.32 62.83 -40.97
N GLY A 475 31.29 63.63 -40.73
CA GLY A 475 30.84 64.72 -41.60
C GLY A 475 31.39 66.12 -41.26
N THR A 476 32.65 66.23 -40.86
CA THR A 476 33.39 67.50 -40.87
C THR A 476 34.84 67.23 -41.20
N ASP A 477 35.14 67.01 -42.48
CA ASP A 477 36.40 67.43 -43.09
C ASP A 477 36.27 67.38 -44.62
N GLU A 478 36.41 68.54 -45.25
CA GLU A 478 37.13 68.83 -46.51
C GLU A 478 36.57 70.10 -47.18
N PHE A 479 37.31 71.20 -47.09
CA PHE A 479 37.77 72.02 -48.24
C PHE A 479 38.82 73.07 -47.76
N PRO A 480 39.86 73.40 -48.56
CA PRO A 480 41.13 73.91 -48.01
C PRO A 480 41.40 75.42 -48.13
N GLY A 481 42.11 75.95 -47.12
CA GLY A 481 43.09 77.06 -47.20
C GLY A 481 42.65 78.44 -46.65
N PRO A 482 43.59 79.35 -46.31
CA PRO A 482 44.79 79.24 -45.46
C PRO A 482 44.70 80.12 -44.18
N ALA A 483 45.60 79.87 -43.21
CA ALA A 483 45.64 80.47 -41.87
C ALA A 483 45.88 82.00 -41.82
N PRO A 484 45.64 82.69 -40.67
CA PRO A 484 46.63 82.71 -39.61
C PRO A 484 46.11 82.68 -38.14
N THR A 485 47.05 82.25 -37.30
CA THR A 485 47.17 82.21 -35.83
C THR A 485 46.52 83.33 -35.00
N GLN A 486 45.90 82.99 -33.86
CA GLN A 486 46.45 83.26 -32.50
C GLN A 486 45.51 82.85 -31.34
N HIS A 487 46.14 82.23 -30.33
CA HIS A 487 45.87 82.31 -28.88
C HIS A 487 44.53 81.80 -28.30
N GLY A 488 44.60 80.58 -27.76
CA GLY A 488 44.50 80.36 -26.31
C GLY A 488 43.11 80.37 -25.65
N SER A 489 42.58 79.17 -25.41
CA SER A 489 42.01 78.78 -24.11
C SER A 489 41.69 77.28 -24.06
N GLN A 490 42.51 76.57 -23.29
CA GLN A 490 42.13 75.50 -22.35
C GLN A 490 40.97 74.57 -22.76
N ILE A 491 41.33 73.45 -23.37
CA ILE A 491 40.45 72.28 -23.50
C ILE A 491 40.49 71.53 -22.17
N ASP A 492 39.35 71.47 -21.48
CA ASP A 492 39.10 70.55 -20.37
C ASP A 492 38.24 69.41 -20.92
N HIS A 493 38.90 68.35 -21.37
CA HIS A 493 38.27 67.09 -21.77
C HIS A 493 39.03 65.93 -21.13
N SER A 494 38.56 65.51 -19.96
CA SER A 494 38.90 64.21 -19.38
C SER A 494 38.22 63.10 -20.19
N PHE A 495 38.90 62.59 -21.21
CA PHE A 495 38.63 61.26 -21.79
C PHE A 495 39.76 60.32 -21.37
N PRO A 496 39.47 59.03 -21.06
CA PRO A 496 40.50 58.07 -20.70
C PRO A 496 41.38 57.81 -21.93
N PHE A 497 42.65 58.16 -21.84
CA PHE A 497 43.66 57.83 -22.84
C PHE A 497 44.44 56.59 -22.38
N LEU A 498 44.71 55.68 -23.32
CA LEU A 498 45.58 54.54 -23.10
C LEU A 498 47.04 55.01 -23.22
N GLU A 499 47.74 55.11 -22.09
CA GLU A 499 49.18 55.39 -22.07
C GLU A 499 49.96 54.24 -22.71
N SER A 500 50.98 54.61 -23.49
CA SER A 500 51.88 53.62 -24.10
C SER A 500 52.81 53.02 -23.04
N LEU A 501 53.21 51.74 -23.20
CA LEU A 501 54.07 51.02 -22.25
C LEU A 501 55.39 51.76 -21.95
N ASN A 502 55.86 52.60 -22.86
CA ASN A 502 57.06 53.42 -22.70
C ASN A 502 56.85 54.64 -21.77
N GLU A 503 55.61 55.12 -21.66
CA GLU A 503 55.19 56.24 -20.80
C GLU A 503 55.01 55.79 -19.33
N VAL A 504 54.57 54.53 -19.15
CA VAL A 504 54.44 53.86 -17.85
C VAL A 504 55.81 53.43 -17.28
N LEU A 505 56.80 53.15 -18.14
CA LEU A 505 58.16 52.77 -17.71
C LEU A 505 59.02 53.95 -17.24
N GLU A 506 58.77 55.17 -17.73
CA GLU A 506 59.56 56.36 -17.34
C GLU A 506 58.91 57.21 -16.24
N THR A 507 57.65 56.96 -15.88
CA THR A 507 57.00 57.65 -14.76
C THR A 507 57.05 56.79 -13.49
N ASN A 508 58.13 56.92 -12.72
CA ASN A 508 58.14 56.61 -11.28
C ASN A 508 57.22 57.60 -10.52
N ARG A 509 55.93 57.63 -10.86
CA ARG A 509 54.91 58.30 -10.06
C ARG A 509 54.51 57.35 -8.95
N ALA A 510 55.09 57.61 -7.79
CA ALA A 510 54.68 57.07 -6.51
C ALA A 510 53.24 57.51 -6.18
N GLU A 511 52.25 56.83 -6.77
CA GLU A 511 50.94 56.63 -6.16
C GLU A 511 50.83 55.18 -5.70
N GLU A 512 51.81 54.74 -4.91
CA GLU A 512 51.62 53.55 -4.09
C GLU A 512 50.63 53.94 -2.98
N SER A 513 49.42 53.41 -3.06
CA SER A 513 48.48 53.49 -1.95
C SER A 513 49.15 52.86 -0.72
N HIS A 514 48.95 53.45 0.46
CA HIS A 514 49.57 53.01 1.73
C HIS A 514 49.23 51.55 2.14
N CYS A 515 48.47 50.80 1.33
CA CYS A 515 48.07 49.41 1.53
C CYS A 515 48.46 48.47 0.37
N HIS A 516 49.38 48.88 -0.52
CA HIS A 516 49.86 48.00 -1.59
C HIS A 516 50.85 46.94 -1.05
N VAL A 517 50.55 45.65 -1.26
CA VAL A 517 51.36 44.53 -0.76
C VAL A 517 52.31 43.97 -1.83
N HIS A 518 51.81 43.64 -3.03
CA HIS A 518 52.63 43.07 -4.10
C HIS A 518 51.96 43.19 -5.48
N ARG A 519 52.75 43.37 -6.55
CA ARG A 519 52.27 43.34 -7.95
C ARG A 519 52.48 41.96 -8.56
N MET A 520 51.43 41.39 -9.15
CA MET A 520 51.50 40.15 -9.91
C MET A 520 51.44 40.45 -11.41
N PHE A 521 52.17 39.68 -12.20
CA PHE A 521 52.21 39.85 -13.65
C PHE A 521 51.56 38.66 -14.34
N PHE A 522 50.70 38.94 -15.32
CA PHE A 522 50.16 37.93 -16.21
C PHE A 522 51.26 37.41 -17.14
N MET A 523 51.23 36.10 -17.37
CA MET A 523 52.12 35.38 -18.26
C MET A 523 51.39 34.99 -19.54
N GLY A 524 52.15 34.71 -20.61
CA GLY A 524 51.63 34.26 -21.90
C GLY A 524 51.46 35.38 -22.94
N PRO A 525 51.40 35.02 -24.24
CA PRO A 525 51.35 35.96 -25.36
C PRO A 525 49.94 36.54 -25.64
N ASN A 526 48.93 36.16 -24.85
CA ASN A 526 47.51 36.52 -25.03
C ASN A 526 46.95 36.20 -26.43
N THR A 527 47.14 34.95 -26.83
CA THR A 527 46.55 34.42 -28.07
C THR A 527 45.29 33.63 -27.75
N PHE A 528 44.41 33.41 -28.73
CA PHE A 528 43.22 32.57 -28.53
C PHE A 528 43.55 31.14 -28.05
N SER A 529 44.73 30.63 -28.40
CA SER A 529 45.24 29.32 -27.93
C SER A 529 45.92 29.39 -26.56
N GLU A 530 46.44 30.55 -26.17
CA GLU A 530 47.20 30.74 -24.94
C GLU A 530 46.89 32.14 -24.36
N PRO A 531 45.79 32.26 -23.59
CA PRO A 531 45.38 33.52 -22.97
C PRO A 531 46.36 33.92 -21.86
N TRP A 532 46.25 35.17 -21.41
CA TRP A 532 46.95 35.60 -20.20
C TRP A 532 46.56 34.76 -18.99
N HIS A 533 47.56 34.36 -18.22
CA HIS A 533 47.34 33.54 -17.03
C HIS A 533 48.33 33.88 -15.91
N LEU A 534 47.93 33.65 -14.68
CA LEU A 534 48.78 33.70 -13.50
C LEU A 534 49.27 32.28 -13.15
N PRO A 535 50.51 32.13 -12.64
CA PRO A 535 51.02 30.84 -12.18
C PRO A 535 50.40 30.42 -10.84
N HIS A 536 50.15 29.12 -10.66
CA HIS A 536 49.62 28.51 -9.43
C HIS A 536 50.64 28.37 -8.29
N THR A 537 51.68 29.20 -8.29
CA THR A 537 52.68 29.24 -7.23
C THR A 537 52.84 30.68 -6.77
N PRO A 538 52.58 30.99 -5.49
CA PRO A 538 52.73 32.35 -4.99
C PRO A 538 54.19 32.78 -5.11
N PRO A 539 54.48 34.01 -5.58
CA PRO A 539 55.84 34.56 -5.60
C PRO A 539 56.50 34.52 -4.22
N GLU A 540 57.80 34.24 -4.16
CA GLU A 540 58.57 34.11 -2.91
C GLU A 540 58.38 35.30 -1.96
N GLN A 541 58.08 36.50 -2.48
CA GLN A 541 57.88 37.71 -1.70
C GLN A 541 56.56 37.74 -0.90
N ILE A 542 55.59 36.90 -1.25
CA ILE A 542 54.28 36.83 -0.58
C ILE A 542 53.91 35.44 -0.06
N THR A 543 54.78 34.44 -0.27
CA THR A 543 54.55 33.05 0.16
C THR A 543 54.29 32.93 1.66
N ASP A 544 54.90 33.78 2.49
CA ASP A 544 54.71 33.80 3.95
C ASP A 544 53.46 34.56 4.41
N ILE A 545 52.80 35.31 3.51
CA ILE A 545 51.65 36.18 3.82
C ILE A 545 50.34 35.56 3.30
N VAL A 546 50.40 34.78 2.23
CA VAL A 546 49.23 34.24 1.53
C VAL A 546 49.17 32.72 1.67
N TYR A 547 47.99 32.21 2.06
CA TYR A 547 47.75 30.76 2.08
C TYR A 547 47.70 30.21 0.65
N GLU A 548 48.52 29.21 0.37
CA GLU A 548 48.69 28.60 -0.96
C GLU A 548 47.36 28.11 -1.57
N ASP A 549 46.52 27.45 -0.78
CA ASP A 549 45.19 26.97 -1.23
C ASP A 549 44.24 28.11 -1.63
N ALA A 550 44.32 29.25 -0.95
CA ALA A 550 43.49 30.42 -1.27
C ALA A 550 44.03 31.16 -2.49
N PHE A 551 45.35 31.22 -2.62
CA PHE A 551 46.02 31.78 -3.80
C PHE A 551 45.69 30.99 -5.06
N ASN A 552 45.73 29.66 -5.00
CA ASN A 552 45.45 28.81 -6.15
C ASN A 552 44.00 28.94 -6.65
N LYS A 553 43.03 29.06 -5.73
CA LYS A 553 41.63 29.35 -6.09
C LYS A 553 41.46 30.71 -6.75
N PHE A 554 42.14 31.73 -6.22
CA PHE A 554 42.15 33.05 -6.82
C PHE A 554 42.75 33.02 -8.24
N VAL A 555 43.87 32.31 -8.43
CA VAL A 555 44.49 32.11 -9.75
C VAL A 555 43.55 31.39 -10.70
N ASP A 556 42.85 30.35 -10.26
CA ASP A 556 41.86 29.64 -11.08
C ASP A 556 40.72 30.54 -11.54
N GLU A 557 40.17 31.36 -10.63
CA GLU A 557 39.11 32.32 -10.96
C GLU A 557 39.57 33.36 -11.98
N ILE A 558 40.77 33.91 -11.79
CA ILE A 558 41.33 34.92 -12.69
C ILE A 558 41.69 34.32 -14.05
N ASN A 559 42.27 33.12 -14.09
CA ASN A 559 42.60 32.43 -15.34
C ASN A 559 41.34 32.01 -16.11
N ALA A 560 40.27 31.65 -15.41
CA ALA A 560 38.97 31.39 -16.03
C ALA A 560 38.35 32.65 -16.64
N LEU A 561 38.54 33.82 -16.02
CA LEU A 561 38.08 35.11 -16.56
C LEU A 561 38.92 35.57 -17.75
N ALA A 562 40.22 35.30 -17.74
CA ALA A 562 41.14 35.67 -18.83
C ALA A 562 41.05 34.73 -20.04
N ALA A 563 40.45 33.54 -19.89
CA ALA A 563 40.34 32.57 -20.97
C ALA A 563 39.31 33.00 -22.04
N TYR A 564 39.73 32.94 -23.31
CA TYR A 564 38.84 33.13 -24.44
C TYR A 564 37.83 31.98 -24.56
N GLN A 565 36.59 32.31 -24.93
CA GLN A 565 35.60 31.29 -25.24
C GLN A 565 35.93 30.66 -26.62
N TRP A 566 35.70 29.36 -26.76
CA TRP A 566 36.06 28.59 -27.96
C TRP A 566 35.48 29.15 -29.28
N TRP A 567 34.38 29.89 -29.21
CA TRP A 567 33.71 30.49 -30.36
C TRP A 567 34.28 31.87 -30.75
N GLU A 568 34.93 32.58 -29.82
CA GLU A 568 35.46 33.94 -30.06
C GLU A 568 36.59 33.93 -31.09
N GLY A 569 37.52 32.98 -31.00
CA GLY A 569 38.59 32.81 -31.98
C GLY A 569 38.09 32.37 -33.36
N SER A 570 37.00 31.60 -33.40
CA SER A 570 36.37 31.17 -34.66
C SER A 570 35.69 32.35 -35.37
N ILE A 571 35.00 33.21 -34.63
CA ILE A 571 34.37 34.42 -35.18
C ILE A 571 35.43 35.41 -35.68
N CYS A 572 36.48 35.67 -34.90
CA CYS A 572 37.57 36.55 -35.33
C CYS A 572 38.28 36.02 -36.59
N SER A 573 38.54 34.71 -36.68
CA SER A 573 39.16 34.11 -37.88
C SER A 573 38.28 34.25 -39.12
N ILE A 574 36.97 34.06 -38.97
CA ILE A 574 36.00 34.23 -40.07
C ILE A 574 35.95 35.71 -40.50
N LEU A 575 35.95 36.64 -39.55
CA LEU A 575 35.94 38.08 -39.83
C LEU A 575 37.23 38.56 -40.51
N CYS A 576 38.40 38.03 -40.12
CA CYS A 576 39.69 38.35 -40.77
C CYS A 576 39.80 37.82 -42.20
N ILE A 577 39.06 36.77 -42.57
CA ILE A 577 38.99 36.27 -43.95
C ILE A 577 38.02 37.12 -44.80
N LEU A 578 37.05 37.78 -44.15
CA LEU A 578 36.03 38.60 -44.79
C LEU A 578 36.40 40.09 -44.90
N SER A 579 37.41 40.56 -44.16
CA SER A 579 38.03 41.89 -44.28
C SER A 579 39.18 41.88 -45.27
#